data_AF-A0AAW0FT39-F1
#
_entry.id   AF-A0AAW0FT39-F1
#
_cell.length_a   1.000
_cell.length_b   1.000
_cell.length_c   1.000
_cell.angle_alpha   90.00
_cell.angle_beta   90.00
_cell.angle_gamma   90.00
#
_symmetry.space_group_name_H-M   'P 1'
#
loop_
_entity.id
_entity.type
_entity.pdbx_description
1 polymer ?
#
loop_
_entity_poly.entity_id
_entity_poly.type
_entity_poly.pdbx_seq_one_letter_code
_entity_poly.pdbx_strand_id
1 'polypeptide(L)'
;MSHVKTFTRFCLRASGFSARQTFKSIAKHYICSSRDLQLENTLQQLDNAFCYEPHYIHKFQKYIKPGDSFSLTDDFEDTHCIRITSNGETTFRSAFGLIDRDDDDPYPFEREDFCIIRLIRVALLEPERGIALITLQGGDAKRTLKLMLELLRDDDYWTKKVPDIPCSDRDIFLPPLFLQLGRRVAKLPSTLLRPAESLTAQRAPFAYGSSAYVYKGQLDNIPVALKHPRYDTSMPEDTQDVQEEYTRRECLMWSPLCHPNIIQLQGINDNFFNGAPCMISPLLDELLKIIKASRRKGEYPETAQLNNWILDISAGLAYLHSRRIIHGDLRADNVLVDKNDVALVADLGLAFFADPNSWLPNFEAVDGQPSPWHAPELKDSLDRSRPLERTFATDVFAFGCVCLEIYTSHPPFENRKSDKTVDLRPTTPLGQTMDERLWEIIGSCLSDSPTDRPTMVEVFKMISLLASEWS
;
A
#
# COMPACT_ATOMS: atom_id res chain seq x y z
N MET A 1 38.69 3.25 -27.93
CA MET A 1 37.31 2.76 -28.09
C MET A 1 37.17 1.23 -28.13
N SER A 2 37.94 0.46 -28.91
CA SER A 2 37.80 -1.03 -28.95
C SER A 2 38.19 -1.74 -27.64
N HIS A 3 39.20 -1.22 -26.93
CA HIS A 3 39.62 -1.72 -25.62
C HIS A 3 38.55 -1.52 -24.53
N VAL A 4 37.78 -0.43 -24.60
CA VAL A 4 36.69 -0.13 -23.66
C VAL A 4 35.55 -1.15 -23.83
N LYS A 5 35.10 -1.40 -25.06
CA LYS A 5 34.04 -2.41 -25.33
C LYS A 5 34.45 -3.83 -24.91
N THR A 6 35.72 -4.18 -25.06
CA THR A 6 36.26 -5.50 -24.67
C THR A 6 36.36 -5.63 -23.14
N PHE A 7 36.77 -4.54 -22.46
CA PHE A 7 36.83 -4.46 -21.01
C PHE A 7 35.44 -4.51 -20.37
N THR A 8 34.46 -3.76 -20.90
CA THR A 8 33.07 -3.78 -20.41
C THR A 8 32.42 -5.17 -20.50
N ARG A 9 32.68 -5.93 -21.58
CA ARG A 9 32.19 -7.31 -21.72
C ARG A 9 32.83 -8.28 -20.72
N PHE A 10 34.06 -8.03 -20.28
CA PHE A 10 34.72 -8.79 -19.23
C PHE A 10 34.14 -8.47 -17.84
N CYS A 11 33.78 -7.20 -17.58
CA CYS A 11 33.17 -6.75 -16.33
C CYS A 11 31.76 -7.29 -16.10
N LEU A 12 30.95 -7.42 -17.16
CA LEU A 12 29.58 -7.97 -17.09
C LEU A 12 29.54 -9.46 -16.66
N ARG A 13 30.68 -10.16 -16.69
CA ARG A 13 30.80 -11.58 -16.29
C ARG A 13 31.35 -11.78 -14.88
N ALA A 14 31.70 -10.71 -14.16
CA ALA A 14 32.27 -10.82 -12.82
C ALA A 14 31.16 -10.80 -11.74
N SER A 15 30.99 -11.91 -11.03
CA SER A 15 30.07 -12.02 -9.89
C SER A 15 30.77 -11.69 -8.56
N GLY A 16 30.21 -10.75 -7.79
CA GLY A 16 30.62 -10.47 -6.40
C GLY A 16 30.81 -8.98 -6.06
N PHE A 17 30.43 -8.60 -4.84
CA PHE A 17 30.49 -7.23 -4.29
C PHE A 17 31.89 -6.60 -4.36
N SER A 18 32.94 -7.40 -4.08
CA SER A 18 34.34 -6.96 -4.13
C SER A 18 34.79 -6.59 -5.54
N ALA A 19 34.38 -7.36 -6.56
CA ALA A 19 34.72 -7.07 -7.95
C ALA A 19 34.10 -5.73 -8.40
N ARG A 20 32.84 -5.46 -8.01
CA ARG A 20 32.15 -4.20 -8.31
C ARG A 20 32.84 -2.97 -7.71
N GLN A 21 33.41 -3.07 -6.50
CA GLN A 21 34.18 -2.00 -5.87
C GLN A 21 35.53 -1.75 -6.56
N THR A 22 36.23 -2.80 -6.96
CA THR A 22 37.46 -2.68 -7.76
C THR A 22 37.20 -2.01 -9.11
N PHE A 23 36.06 -2.32 -9.76
CA PHE A 23 35.66 -1.68 -11.01
C PHE A 23 35.27 -0.20 -10.87
N LYS A 24 34.61 0.19 -9.77
CA LYS A 24 34.38 1.62 -9.45
C LYS A 24 35.70 2.40 -9.37
N SER A 25 36.72 1.81 -8.75
CA SER A 25 38.05 2.42 -8.63
C SER A 25 38.76 2.57 -9.98
N ILE A 26 38.63 1.57 -10.87
CA ILE A 26 39.24 1.60 -12.22
C ILE A 26 38.50 2.58 -13.15
N ALA A 27 37.17 2.67 -13.09
CA ALA A 27 36.39 3.66 -13.83
C ALA A 27 36.75 5.09 -13.40
N LYS A 28 36.87 5.34 -12.09
CA LYS A 28 37.41 6.61 -11.54
C LYS A 28 38.78 6.93 -12.12
N HIS A 29 39.69 5.95 -12.15
CA HIS A 29 41.05 6.16 -12.64
C HIS A 29 41.10 6.44 -14.16
N TYR A 30 40.23 5.81 -14.95
CA TYR A 30 40.14 6.04 -16.40
C TYR A 30 39.51 7.42 -16.71
N ILE A 31 38.56 7.88 -15.90
CA ILE A 31 37.95 9.22 -15.99
C ILE A 31 38.96 10.30 -15.60
N CYS A 32 39.79 10.08 -14.58
CA CYS A 32 40.88 11.00 -14.22
C CYS A 32 41.91 11.24 -15.35
N SER A 33 41.97 10.35 -16.36
CA SER A 33 42.88 10.51 -17.50
C SER A 33 42.37 11.50 -18.57
N SER A 34 41.07 11.85 -18.55
CA SER A 34 40.49 12.94 -19.35
C SER A 34 40.34 14.19 -18.48
N ARG A 35 41.15 15.23 -18.75
CA ARG A 35 41.32 16.45 -17.94
C ARG A 35 40.11 17.41 -17.93
N ASP A 36 38.92 16.96 -17.57
CA ASP A 36 37.75 17.83 -17.46
C ASP A 36 37.10 17.72 -16.07
N LEU A 37 37.56 18.57 -15.15
CA LEU A 37 37.15 18.60 -13.74
C LEU A 37 35.64 18.90 -13.57
N GLN A 38 35.05 19.60 -14.53
CA GLN A 38 33.65 19.97 -14.50
C GLN A 38 32.77 18.76 -14.84
N LEU A 39 33.17 17.99 -15.85
CA LEU A 39 32.54 16.71 -16.19
C LEU A 39 32.63 15.71 -15.03
N GLU A 40 33.78 15.64 -14.34
CA GLU A 40 33.97 14.75 -13.19
C GLU A 40 33.03 15.09 -12.03
N ASN A 41 32.90 16.37 -11.66
CA ASN A 41 31.96 16.82 -10.63
C ASN A 41 30.50 16.55 -11.03
N THR A 42 30.13 16.79 -12.30
CA THR A 42 28.77 16.51 -12.79
C THR A 42 28.47 15.01 -12.81
N LEU A 43 29.41 14.16 -13.22
CA LEU A 43 29.23 12.71 -13.19
C LEU A 43 29.15 12.17 -11.76
N GLN A 44 29.88 12.75 -10.82
CA GLN A 44 29.76 12.43 -9.39
C GLN A 44 28.39 12.89 -8.84
N GLN A 45 27.89 14.05 -9.26
CA GLN A 45 26.54 14.51 -8.92
C GLN A 45 25.45 13.61 -9.52
N LEU A 46 25.62 13.16 -10.76
CA LEU A 46 24.71 12.21 -11.42
C LEU A 46 24.78 10.81 -10.80
N ASP A 47 25.97 10.32 -10.44
CA ASP A 47 26.14 9.06 -9.69
C ASP A 47 25.48 9.16 -8.31
N ASN A 48 25.63 10.30 -7.63
CA ASN A 48 24.98 10.55 -6.33
C ASN A 48 23.46 10.73 -6.43
N ALA A 49 22.94 11.30 -7.53
CA ALA A 49 21.52 11.58 -7.72
C ALA A 49 20.73 10.42 -8.34
N PHE A 50 21.36 9.55 -9.15
CA PHE A 50 20.65 8.50 -9.92
C PHE A 50 21.31 7.12 -9.86
N CYS A 51 22.44 6.95 -9.17
CA CYS A 51 23.14 5.67 -9.01
C CYS A 51 23.43 4.97 -10.35
N TYR A 52 24.02 5.70 -11.31
CA TYR A 52 24.32 5.15 -12.63
C TYR A 52 25.37 4.04 -12.58
N GLU A 53 25.13 2.95 -13.29
CA GLU A 53 26.22 2.05 -13.62
C GLU A 53 27.22 2.73 -14.58
N PRO A 54 28.54 2.49 -14.41
CA PRO A 54 29.58 3.18 -15.18
C PRO A 54 29.45 3.11 -16.71
N HIS A 55 28.70 2.16 -17.27
CA HIS A 55 28.50 2.07 -18.72
C HIS A 55 27.54 3.12 -19.30
N TYR A 56 26.63 3.69 -18.50
CA TYR A 56 25.74 4.77 -18.95
C TYR A 56 26.39 6.15 -18.88
N ILE A 57 27.40 6.32 -18.01
CA ILE A 57 28.25 7.53 -17.96
C ILE A 57 28.85 7.84 -19.34
N HIS A 58 29.25 6.82 -20.09
CA HIS A 58 29.77 6.99 -21.45
C HIS A 58 28.71 7.46 -22.47
N LYS A 59 27.40 7.25 -22.19
CA LYS A 59 26.32 7.76 -23.06
C LYS A 59 26.08 9.25 -22.85
N PHE A 60 26.23 9.74 -21.62
CA PHE A 60 26.21 11.18 -21.33
C PHE A 60 27.29 11.93 -22.13
N GLN A 61 28.48 11.35 -22.28
CA GLN A 61 29.57 11.93 -23.09
C GLN A 61 29.20 12.19 -24.56
N LYS A 62 28.16 11.54 -25.12
CA LYS A 62 27.69 11.82 -26.50
C LYS A 62 26.98 13.17 -26.63
N TYR A 63 26.41 13.66 -25.54
CA TYR A 63 25.65 14.92 -25.50
C TYR A 63 26.48 16.09 -24.98
N ILE A 64 27.75 15.84 -24.63
CA ILE A 64 28.66 16.81 -24.03
C ILE A 64 29.70 17.18 -25.08
N LYS A 65 29.63 18.42 -25.58
CA LYS A 65 30.66 18.98 -26.44
C LYS A 65 31.74 19.67 -25.59
N PRO A 66 33.00 19.73 -26.07
CA PRO A 66 34.05 20.48 -25.39
C PRO A 66 33.63 21.94 -25.17
N GLY A 67 33.63 22.41 -23.92
CA GLY A 67 33.24 23.78 -23.53
C GLY A 67 31.79 23.95 -23.07
N ASP A 68 30.98 22.89 -23.07
CA ASP A 68 29.63 22.92 -22.50
C ASP A 68 29.67 22.93 -20.96
N SER A 69 28.74 23.64 -20.32
CA SER A 69 28.54 23.59 -18.85
C SER A 69 27.24 22.89 -18.47
N PHE A 70 27.28 22.15 -17.35
CA PHE A 70 26.20 21.28 -16.89
C PHE A 70 25.86 21.53 -15.42
N SER A 71 24.58 21.48 -15.11
CA SER A 71 24.09 21.44 -13.73
C SER A 71 22.79 20.63 -13.64
N LEU A 72 22.65 19.84 -12.58
CA LEU A 72 21.33 19.36 -12.16
C LEU A 72 20.54 20.55 -11.64
N THR A 73 19.29 20.65 -12.04
CA THR A 73 18.40 21.73 -11.66
C THR A 73 16.99 21.20 -11.48
N ASP A 74 16.29 21.81 -10.53
CA ASP A 74 14.88 21.57 -10.24
C ASP A 74 14.01 22.74 -10.76
N ASP A 75 14.54 23.56 -11.68
CA ASP A 75 13.90 24.81 -12.14
C ASP A 75 12.68 24.59 -13.06
N PHE A 76 12.17 23.36 -13.18
CA PHE A 76 11.04 22.99 -14.04
C PHE A 76 10.07 22.05 -13.31
N GLU A 77 8.91 21.76 -13.92
CA GLU A 77 7.93 20.82 -13.35
C GLU A 77 8.56 19.44 -13.01
N ASP A 78 9.63 19.03 -13.68
CA ASP A 78 10.33 17.77 -13.42
C ASP A 78 11.60 18.00 -12.56
N THR A 79 11.65 17.39 -11.38
CA THR A 79 12.91 17.17 -10.64
C THR A 79 13.78 16.26 -11.47
N HIS A 80 15.04 16.66 -11.69
CA HIS A 80 16.03 15.94 -12.50
C HIS A 80 16.13 16.39 -13.95
N CYS A 81 15.97 17.69 -14.19
CA CYS A 81 16.38 18.30 -15.44
C CYS A 81 17.89 18.53 -15.45
N ILE A 82 18.56 18.06 -16.51
CA ILE A 82 19.94 18.42 -16.82
C ILE A 82 19.89 19.70 -17.63
N ARG A 83 20.40 20.79 -17.04
CA ARG A 83 20.70 22.02 -17.76
C ARG A 83 22.01 21.81 -18.52
N ILE A 84 21.97 22.09 -19.82
CA ILE A 84 23.11 22.03 -20.72
C ILE A 84 23.27 23.40 -21.37
N THR A 85 24.37 24.10 -21.08
CA THR A 85 24.69 25.38 -21.72
C THR A 85 25.83 25.19 -22.71
N SER A 86 25.53 25.38 -23.99
CA SER A 86 26.45 25.28 -25.12
C SER A 86 26.53 26.62 -25.83
N ASN A 87 27.73 27.20 -25.97
CA ASN A 87 27.94 28.46 -26.72
C ASN A 87 27.00 29.62 -26.30
N GLY A 88 26.59 29.67 -25.02
CA GLY A 88 25.67 30.69 -24.49
C GLY A 88 24.18 30.38 -24.66
N GLU A 89 23.82 29.32 -25.37
CA GLU A 89 22.45 28.80 -25.41
C GLU A 89 22.25 27.75 -24.32
N THR A 90 21.14 27.85 -23.58
CA THR A 90 20.81 26.90 -22.52
C THR A 90 19.65 26.02 -22.95
N THR A 91 19.85 24.71 -22.90
CA THR A 91 18.82 23.70 -23.14
C THR A 91 18.61 22.87 -21.89
N PHE A 92 17.39 22.37 -21.72
CA PHE A 92 17.00 21.52 -20.60
C PHE A 92 16.57 20.16 -21.13
N ARG A 93 17.01 19.09 -20.47
CA ARG A 93 16.59 17.72 -20.79
C ARG A 93 16.28 16.96 -19.52
N SER A 94 15.19 16.20 -19.50
CA SER A 94 14.95 15.25 -18.41
C SER A 94 16.10 14.23 -18.37
N ALA A 95 16.63 13.97 -17.17
CA ALA A 95 17.64 12.94 -16.94
C ALA A 95 17.13 11.55 -17.40
N PHE A 96 15.82 11.30 -17.25
CA PHE A 96 15.16 10.08 -17.75
C PHE A 96 15.22 9.96 -19.27
N GLY A 97 15.10 11.08 -19.99
CA GLY A 97 15.16 11.13 -21.46
C GLY A 97 16.57 10.97 -22.05
N LEU A 98 17.63 11.09 -21.24
CA LEU A 98 19.03 10.98 -21.68
C LEU A 98 19.59 9.55 -21.60
N ILE A 99 18.88 8.65 -20.92
CA ILE A 99 19.23 7.22 -20.86
C ILE A 99 18.69 6.56 -22.14
N ASP A 100 19.54 6.40 -23.17
CA ASP A 100 19.19 5.55 -24.33
C ASP A 100 19.11 4.09 -23.87
N ARG A 101 18.02 3.41 -24.25
CA ARG A 101 17.94 1.93 -24.21
C ARG A 101 19.04 1.37 -25.12
N ASP A 102 19.83 0.42 -24.65
CA ASP A 102 20.72 -0.31 -25.56
C ASP A 102 19.89 -1.29 -26.40
N ASP A 103 20.26 -1.49 -27.66
CA ASP A 103 19.60 -2.50 -28.52
C ASP A 103 19.73 -3.93 -27.93
N ASP A 104 20.73 -4.15 -27.07
CA ASP A 104 21.00 -5.39 -26.34
C ASP A 104 20.45 -5.39 -24.89
N ASP A 105 19.63 -4.40 -24.50
CA ASP A 105 19.07 -4.32 -23.16
C ASP A 105 18.02 -5.44 -22.96
N PRO A 106 18.20 -6.37 -22.00
CA PRO A 106 17.35 -7.56 -21.87
C PRO A 106 15.90 -7.25 -21.47
N TYR A 107 15.60 -5.98 -21.16
CA TYR A 107 14.31 -5.55 -20.65
C TYR A 107 13.42 -4.88 -21.74
N PRO A 108 12.18 -5.36 -21.96
CA PRO A 108 11.33 -4.97 -23.10
C PRO A 108 10.52 -3.68 -22.87
N PHE A 109 11.09 -2.64 -22.25
CA PHE A 109 10.31 -1.48 -21.78
C PHE A 109 10.30 -0.29 -22.75
N GLU A 110 9.27 0.55 -22.65
CA GLU A 110 9.35 1.93 -23.15
C GLU A 110 10.50 2.64 -22.42
N ARG A 111 11.22 3.52 -23.15
CA ARG A 111 12.49 4.11 -22.70
C ARG A 111 12.40 4.77 -21.31
N GLU A 112 11.27 5.39 -21.01
CA GLU A 112 11.08 6.17 -19.79
C GLU A 112 10.64 5.30 -18.60
N ASP A 113 9.83 4.25 -18.84
CA ASP A 113 9.47 3.27 -17.79
C ASP A 113 10.69 2.47 -17.33
N PHE A 114 11.64 2.21 -18.23
CA PHE A 114 12.91 1.55 -17.92
C PHE A 114 13.68 2.27 -16.80
N CYS A 115 13.75 3.60 -16.88
CA CYS A 115 14.49 4.42 -15.94
C CYS A 115 13.83 4.44 -14.55
N ILE A 116 12.49 4.49 -14.49
CA ILE A 116 11.74 4.42 -13.24
C ILE A 116 11.87 3.03 -12.60
N ILE A 117 11.70 1.96 -13.37
CA ILE A 117 11.88 0.58 -12.87
C ILE A 117 13.27 0.40 -12.28
N ARG A 118 14.29 1.02 -12.89
CA ARG A 118 15.65 0.97 -12.36
C ARG A 118 15.80 1.73 -11.05
N LEU A 119 15.23 2.94 -10.92
CA LEU A 119 15.23 3.66 -9.65
C LEU A 119 14.51 2.87 -8.55
N ILE A 120 13.38 2.25 -8.88
CA ILE A 120 12.67 1.31 -7.99
C ILE A 120 13.61 0.17 -7.56
N ARG A 121 14.30 -0.48 -8.50
CA ARG A 121 15.27 -1.54 -8.18
C ARG A 121 16.39 -1.07 -7.26
N VAL A 122 16.97 0.10 -7.51
CA VAL A 122 18.02 0.67 -6.65
C VAL A 122 17.48 0.94 -5.25
N ALA A 123 16.29 1.54 -5.14
CA ALA A 123 15.65 1.81 -3.85
C ALA A 123 15.34 0.54 -3.06
N LEU A 124 15.09 -0.59 -3.72
CA LEU A 124 14.84 -1.88 -3.07
C LEU A 124 16.12 -2.56 -2.61
N LEU A 125 17.20 -2.46 -3.39
CA LEU A 125 18.49 -3.07 -3.08
C LEU A 125 19.33 -2.25 -2.08
N GLU A 126 19.15 -0.92 -2.09
CA GLU A 126 19.88 0.05 -1.28
C GLU A 126 18.85 1.03 -0.67
N PRO A 127 18.12 0.65 0.39
CA PRO A 127 17.00 1.43 0.95
C PRO A 127 17.33 2.87 1.32
N GLU A 128 18.55 3.14 1.78
CA GLU A 128 19.05 4.49 2.05
C GLU A 128 19.05 5.40 0.82
N ARG A 129 19.02 4.82 -0.38
CA ARG A 129 18.94 5.53 -1.66
C ARG A 129 17.50 5.66 -2.19
N GLY A 130 16.52 5.05 -1.52
CA GLY A 130 15.10 5.21 -1.80
C GLY A 130 14.59 6.65 -1.66
N ILE A 131 15.36 7.52 -0.99
CA ILE A 131 15.09 8.96 -0.89
C ILE A 131 14.95 9.60 -2.28
N ALA A 132 15.72 9.15 -3.28
CA ALA A 132 15.67 9.69 -4.63
C ALA A 132 14.28 9.54 -5.29
N LEU A 133 13.55 8.45 -5.01
CA LEU A 133 12.20 8.24 -5.53
C LEU A 133 11.20 9.21 -4.93
N ILE A 134 11.31 9.47 -3.63
CA ILE A 134 10.36 10.33 -2.91
C ILE A 134 10.67 11.82 -3.09
N THR A 135 11.86 12.17 -3.60
CA THR A 135 12.20 13.55 -3.98
C THR A 135 11.64 13.95 -5.34
N LEU A 136 11.10 13.00 -6.13
CA LEU A 136 10.52 13.29 -7.43
C LEU A 136 9.36 14.30 -7.34
N GLN A 137 9.24 15.19 -8.33
CA GLN A 137 8.19 16.19 -8.49
C GLN A 137 7.59 16.18 -9.91
N GLY A 138 6.50 16.93 -10.08
CA GLY A 138 5.71 17.09 -11.31
C GLY A 138 5.48 15.84 -12.15
N GLY A 139 5.91 15.86 -13.42
CA GLY A 139 5.60 14.81 -14.40
C GLY A 139 6.22 13.47 -14.03
N ASP A 140 7.49 13.48 -13.65
CA ASP A 140 8.24 12.29 -13.24
C ASP A 140 7.65 11.65 -11.98
N ALA A 141 7.22 12.45 -11.00
CA ALA A 141 6.55 11.93 -9.80
C ALA A 141 5.20 11.27 -10.13
N LYS A 142 4.38 11.93 -10.96
CA LYS A 142 3.07 11.38 -11.39
C LYS A 142 3.23 10.06 -12.13
N ARG A 143 4.21 9.99 -13.04
CA ARG A 143 4.49 8.77 -13.82
C ARG A 143 5.02 7.65 -12.93
N THR A 144 5.96 7.98 -12.04
CA THR A 144 6.53 7.01 -11.08
C THR A 144 5.44 6.45 -10.18
N LEU A 145 4.56 7.31 -9.65
CA LEU A 145 3.42 6.91 -8.84
C LEU A 145 2.48 5.98 -9.60
N LYS A 146 2.16 6.29 -10.86
CA LYS A 146 1.35 5.42 -11.72
C LYS A 146 2.00 4.04 -11.90
N LEU A 147 3.29 3.99 -12.22
CA LEU A 147 4.00 2.72 -12.45
C LEU A 147 4.11 1.89 -11.17
N MET A 148 4.39 2.52 -10.02
CA MET A 148 4.39 1.85 -8.72
C MET A 148 3.03 1.24 -8.41
N LEU A 149 1.93 1.93 -8.71
CA LEU A 149 0.58 1.40 -8.52
C LEU A 149 0.33 0.14 -9.37
N GLU A 150 0.76 0.13 -10.63
CA GLU A 150 0.65 -1.05 -11.50
C GLU A 150 1.50 -2.22 -10.99
N LEU A 151 2.74 -1.94 -10.55
CA LEU A 151 3.66 -2.94 -9.98
C LEU A 151 3.15 -3.55 -8.66
N LEU A 152 2.43 -2.78 -7.86
CA LEU A 152 1.86 -3.25 -6.58
C LEU A 152 0.63 -4.12 -6.77
N ARG A 153 -0.18 -3.87 -7.81
CA ARG A 153 -1.46 -4.53 -8.08
C ARG A 153 -1.32 -5.91 -8.74
N ASP A 154 -0.24 -6.16 -9.46
CA ASP A 154 -0.11 -7.33 -10.32
C ASP A 154 1.26 -8.01 -10.12
N ASP A 155 1.23 -9.21 -9.54
CA ASP A 155 2.40 -10.03 -9.24
C ASP A 155 3.08 -10.56 -10.52
N ASP A 156 2.31 -10.85 -11.58
CA ASP A 156 2.86 -11.27 -12.87
C ASP A 156 3.53 -10.09 -13.57
N TYR A 157 2.90 -8.90 -13.50
CA TYR A 157 3.50 -7.67 -13.98
C TYR A 157 4.81 -7.37 -13.22
N TRP A 158 4.82 -7.49 -11.90
CA TRP A 158 6.04 -7.38 -11.09
C TRP A 158 7.12 -8.34 -11.57
N THR A 159 6.82 -9.64 -11.62
CA THR A 159 7.77 -10.70 -11.99
C THR A 159 8.32 -10.49 -13.40
N LYS A 160 7.50 -9.99 -14.33
CA LYS A 160 7.93 -9.66 -15.69
C LYS A 160 8.82 -8.41 -15.75
N LYS A 161 8.56 -7.39 -14.92
CA LYS A 161 9.25 -6.10 -14.94
C LYS A 161 10.52 -6.09 -14.07
N VAL A 162 10.52 -6.83 -12.97
CA VAL A 162 11.58 -6.89 -11.97
C VAL A 162 11.86 -8.37 -11.59
N PRO A 163 12.29 -9.21 -12.55
CA PRO A 163 12.38 -10.66 -12.38
C PRO A 163 13.40 -11.13 -11.33
N ASP A 164 14.37 -10.28 -10.99
CA ASP A 164 15.46 -10.56 -10.07
C ASP A 164 15.15 -10.23 -8.60
N ILE A 165 14.01 -9.59 -8.33
CA ILE A 165 13.60 -9.21 -6.97
C ILE A 165 12.29 -9.93 -6.62
N PRO A 166 12.24 -10.72 -5.52
CA PRO A 166 11.02 -11.39 -5.09
C PRO A 166 9.88 -10.41 -4.74
N CYS A 167 8.63 -10.85 -4.90
CA CYS A 167 7.45 -10.07 -4.48
C CYS A 167 7.47 -9.73 -2.98
N SER A 168 8.11 -10.54 -2.13
CA SER A 168 8.25 -10.25 -0.71
C SER A 168 9.01 -8.94 -0.45
N ASP A 169 10.05 -8.66 -1.22
CA ASP A 169 10.83 -7.44 -1.07
C ASP A 169 10.03 -6.24 -1.59
N ARG A 170 9.32 -6.40 -2.71
CA ARG A 170 8.34 -5.40 -3.18
C ARG A 170 7.36 -5.03 -2.08
N ASP A 171 6.73 -6.01 -1.44
CA ASP A 171 5.65 -5.80 -0.47
C ASP A 171 6.13 -5.18 0.84
N ILE A 172 7.42 -5.30 1.16
CA ILE A 172 8.02 -4.64 2.31
C ILE A 172 8.37 -3.18 2.01
N PHE A 173 8.98 -2.90 0.85
CA PHE A 173 9.64 -1.62 0.62
C PHE A 173 8.88 -0.66 -0.30
N LEU A 174 8.12 -1.17 -1.27
CA LEU A 174 7.48 -0.34 -2.28
C LEU A 174 6.21 0.39 -1.78
N PRO A 175 5.29 -0.23 -1.01
CA PRO A 175 4.08 0.44 -0.53
C PRO A 175 4.36 1.72 0.29
N PRO A 176 5.33 1.75 1.22
CA PRO A 176 5.60 2.96 1.98
C PRO A 176 6.19 4.10 1.12
N LEU A 177 7.07 3.77 0.16
CA LEU A 177 7.59 4.73 -0.82
C LEU A 177 6.46 5.27 -1.72
N PHE A 178 5.54 4.40 -2.12
CA PHE A 178 4.36 4.77 -2.91
C PHE A 178 3.48 5.77 -2.15
N LEU A 179 3.23 5.53 -0.86
CA LEU A 179 2.47 6.45 -0.02
C LEU A 179 3.17 7.80 0.14
N GLN A 180 4.48 7.80 0.42
CA GLN A 180 5.26 9.05 0.57
C GLN A 180 5.28 9.89 -0.69
N LEU A 181 5.59 9.27 -1.84
CA LEU A 181 5.56 9.95 -3.12
C LEU A 181 4.14 10.47 -3.41
N GLY A 182 3.13 9.62 -3.21
CA GLY A 182 1.73 9.93 -3.47
C GLY A 182 1.19 11.11 -2.66
N ARG A 183 1.69 11.34 -1.44
CA ARG A 183 1.36 12.53 -0.62
C ARG A 183 1.90 13.84 -1.20
N ARG A 184 3.02 13.80 -1.91
CA ARG A 184 3.69 14.99 -2.48
C ARG A 184 3.17 15.37 -3.87
N VAL A 185 2.70 14.40 -4.65
CA VAL A 185 2.17 14.68 -5.98
C VAL A 185 0.89 15.49 -5.85
N ALA A 186 0.72 16.62 -6.55
CA ALA A 186 -0.49 17.43 -6.43
C ALA A 186 -1.78 16.63 -6.78
N LYS A 187 -1.74 15.82 -7.83
CA LYS A 187 -2.89 15.01 -8.31
C LYS A 187 -2.59 13.52 -8.27
N LEU A 188 -3.57 12.72 -7.85
CA LEU A 188 -3.48 11.26 -7.91
C LEU A 188 -3.39 10.77 -9.37
N PRO A 189 -2.87 9.55 -9.62
CA PRO A 189 -2.76 9.00 -10.96
C PRO A 189 -4.12 9.01 -11.68
N SER A 190 -4.14 9.43 -12.95
CA SER A 190 -5.37 9.49 -13.75
C SER A 190 -6.04 8.11 -13.94
N THR A 191 -5.28 7.03 -13.76
CA THR A 191 -5.80 5.65 -13.75
C THR A 191 -6.76 5.36 -12.60
N LEU A 192 -6.72 6.15 -11.52
CA LEU A 192 -7.67 6.08 -10.41
C LEU A 192 -8.88 6.98 -10.63
N LEU A 193 -8.79 8.01 -11.47
CA LEU A 193 -9.84 9.02 -11.62
C LEU A 193 -10.99 8.50 -12.50
N ARG A 194 -12.21 8.72 -12.04
CA ARG A 194 -13.45 8.42 -12.78
C ARG A 194 -14.17 9.72 -13.15
N PRO A 195 -14.65 9.86 -14.39
CA PRO A 195 -15.32 11.07 -14.85
C PRO A 195 -16.64 11.31 -14.10
N ALA A 196 -16.97 12.56 -13.79
CA ALA A 196 -18.18 12.90 -13.05
C ALA A 196 -19.46 12.52 -13.84
N GLU A 197 -19.42 12.61 -15.18
CA GLU A 197 -20.50 12.23 -16.07
C GLU A 197 -20.82 10.73 -16.06
N SER A 198 -19.88 9.89 -15.63
CA SER A 198 -20.11 8.44 -15.44
C SER A 198 -20.77 8.10 -14.10
N LEU A 199 -20.89 9.08 -13.20
CA LEU A 199 -21.31 8.89 -11.82
C LEU A 199 -22.70 9.47 -11.55
N THR A 200 -23.49 8.74 -10.78
CA THR A 200 -24.72 9.25 -10.16
C THR A 200 -24.76 8.87 -8.69
N ALA A 201 -25.42 9.67 -7.87
CA ALA A 201 -25.65 9.38 -6.46
C ALA A 201 -27.09 9.64 -6.06
N GLN A 202 -27.59 8.88 -5.10
CA GLN A 202 -28.82 9.20 -4.39
C GLN A 202 -28.64 10.50 -3.57
N ARG A 203 -29.76 11.19 -3.31
CA ARG A 203 -29.74 12.48 -2.60
C ARG A 203 -29.26 12.38 -1.16
N ALA A 204 -29.56 11.27 -0.49
CA ALA A 204 -29.21 11.06 0.91
C ALA A 204 -28.22 9.89 1.03
N PRO A 205 -27.25 9.98 1.96
CA PRO A 205 -26.39 8.84 2.26
C PRO A 205 -27.22 7.74 2.92
N PHE A 206 -26.86 6.48 2.66
CA PHE A 206 -27.49 5.33 3.29
C PHE A 206 -26.74 4.83 4.52
N ALA A 207 -25.48 5.25 4.70
CA ALA A 207 -24.69 5.01 5.89
C ALA A 207 -23.94 6.27 6.32
N TYR A 208 -23.84 6.44 7.64
CA TYR A 208 -23.19 7.56 8.31
C TYR A 208 -22.04 7.02 9.15
N GLY A 209 -20.81 7.10 8.63
CA GLY A 209 -19.60 6.75 9.37
C GLY A 209 -19.10 7.91 10.22
N SER A 210 -18.13 7.63 11.09
CA SER A 210 -17.44 8.66 11.88
C SER A 210 -16.66 9.63 10.99
N SER A 211 -16.03 9.12 9.93
CA SER A 211 -15.15 9.85 9.02
C SER A 211 -15.74 10.13 7.63
N ALA A 212 -16.86 9.51 7.26
CA ALA A 212 -17.42 9.62 5.92
C ALA A 212 -18.94 9.37 5.85
N TYR A 213 -19.58 9.93 4.84
CA TYR A 213 -20.92 9.58 4.40
C TYR A 213 -20.83 8.61 3.22
N VAL A 214 -21.69 7.58 3.20
CA VAL A 214 -21.72 6.61 2.09
C VAL A 214 -23.04 6.72 1.35
N TYR A 215 -22.96 6.97 0.04
CA TYR A 215 -24.10 7.11 -0.85
C TYR A 215 -24.22 5.88 -1.75
N LYS A 216 -25.46 5.51 -2.07
CA LYS A 216 -25.71 4.57 -3.18
C LYS A 216 -25.62 5.36 -4.47
N GLY A 217 -24.91 4.83 -5.45
CA GLY A 217 -24.70 5.46 -6.74
C GLY A 217 -24.59 4.47 -7.87
N GLN A 218 -24.24 4.98 -9.04
CA GLN A 218 -23.88 4.17 -10.20
C GLN A 218 -22.61 4.72 -10.84
N LEU A 219 -21.74 3.83 -11.31
CA LEU A 219 -20.61 4.11 -12.20
C LEU A 219 -20.88 3.38 -13.51
N ASP A 220 -21.05 4.10 -14.62
CA ASP A 220 -21.38 3.52 -15.92
C ASP A 220 -22.59 2.56 -15.88
N ASN A 221 -23.64 2.96 -15.13
CA ASN A 221 -24.85 2.18 -14.81
C ASN A 221 -24.65 0.94 -13.91
N ILE A 222 -23.45 0.70 -13.41
CA ILE A 222 -23.16 -0.37 -12.44
C ILE A 222 -23.36 0.17 -11.02
N PRO A 223 -24.15 -0.48 -10.15
CA PRO A 223 -24.33 -0.04 -8.77
C PRO A 223 -23.01 0.05 -7.99
N VAL A 224 -22.77 1.18 -7.34
CA VAL A 224 -21.56 1.45 -6.54
C VAL A 224 -21.89 2.15 -5.22
N ALA A 225 -21.01 2.00 -4.25
CA ALA A 225 -20.97 2.80 -3.05
C ALA A 225 -19.99 3.97 -3.25
N LEU A 226 -20.44 5.18 -2.93
CA LEU A 226 -19.65 6.41 -2.99
C LEU A 226 -19.36 6.87 -1.56
N LYS A 227 -18.12 6.67 -1.10
CA LYS A 227 -17.65 7.12 0.21
C LYS A 227 -17.14 8.56 0.07
N HIS A 228 -17.88 9.49 0.65
CA HIS A 228 -17.55 10.90 0.68
C HIS A 228 -17.02 11.28 2.07
N PRO A 229 -15.77 11.73 2.20
CA PRO A 229 -15.20 12.13 3.48
C PRO A 229 -16.04 13.23 4.13
N ARG A 230 -16.19 13.17 5.44
CA ARG A 230 -16.91 14.18 6.19
C ARG A 230 -15.95 15.32 6.53
N TYR A 231 -16.12 16.45 5.84
CA TYR A 231 -15.44 17.69 6.17
C TYR A 231 -16.23 18.44 7.24
N ASP A 232 -15.59 18.74 8.36
CA ASP A 232 -16.19 19.63 9.36
C ASP A 232 -15.89 21.07 8.99
N THR A 233 -16.82 21.69 8.25
CA THR A 233 -16.68 23.08 7.78
C THR A 233 -16.69 24.11 8.91
N SER A 234 -16.95 23.70 10.16
CA SER A 234 -16.86 24.58 11.34
C SER A 234 -15.45 24.63 11.95
N MET A 235 -14.55 23.75 11.52
CA MET A 235 -13.17 23.70 12.01
C MET A 235 -12.27 24.71 11.28
N PRO A 236 -11.16 25.17 11.89
CA PRO A 236 -10.21 26.11 11.29
C PRO A 236 -9.64 25.61 9.95
N GLU A 237 -9.27 26.50 9.04
CA GLU A 237 -8.72 26.14 7.71
C GLU A 237 -7.56 25.13 7.79
N ASP A 238 -6.65 25.27 8.78
CA ASP A 238 -5.53 24.34 9.00
C ASP A 238 -5.96 22.87 9.25
N THR A 239 -7.21 22.64 9.67
CA THR A 239 -7.74 21.28 9.88
C THR A 239 -8.38 20.67 8.64
N GLN A 240 -8.70 21.48 7.61
CA GLN A 240 -9.18 20.97 6.32
C GLN A 240 -8.04 20.29 5.56
N ASP A 241 -6.85 20.89 5.58
CA ASP A 241 -5.62 20.31 5.01
C ASP A 241 -5.32 18.93 5.62
N VAL A 242 -5.55 18.78 6.93
CA VAL A 242 -5.40 17.51 7.66
C VAL A 242 -6.41 16.46 7.19
N GLN A 243 -7.69 16.84 6.99
CA GLN A 243 -8.73 15.91 6.51
C GLN A 243 -8.49 15.48 5.04
N GLU A 244 -8.02 16.40 4.20
CA GLU A 244 -7.59 16.08 2.85
C GLU A 244 -6.39 15.13 2.85
N GLU A 245 -5.42 15.33 3.75
CA GLU A 245 -4.30 14.41 3.90
C GLU A 245 -4.76 13.00 4.31
N TYR A 246 -5.67 12.87 5.28
CA TYR A 246 -6.23 11.57 5.68
C TYR A 246 -6.97 10.88 4.55
N THR A 247 -7.82 11.62 3.84
CA THR A 247 -8.55 11.12 2.66
C THR A 247 -7.58 10.61 1.61
N ARG A 248 -6.54 11.40 1.33
CA ARG A 248 -5.51 11.06 0.35
C ARG A 248 -4.70 9.83 0.77
N ARG A 249 -4.35 9.74 2.05
CA ARG A 249 -3.68 8.59 2.63
C ARG A 249 -4.54 7.34 2.48
N GLU A 250 -5.82 7.40 2.83
CA GLU A 250 -6.75 6.27 2.68
C GLU A 250 -6.83 5.82 1.22
N CYS A 251 -6.97 6.77 0.28
CA CYS A 251 -6.97 6.48 -1.16
C CYS A 251 -5.70 5.75 -1.60
N LEU A 252 -4.53 6.23 -1.19
CA LEU A 252 -3.24 5.64 -1.54
C LEU A 252 -3.05 4.27 -0.90
N MET A 253 -3.43 4.08 0.36
CA MET A 253 -3.39 2.78 1.05
C MET A 253 -4.29 1.75 0.37
N TRP A 254 -5.50 2.18 -0.03
CA TRP A 254 -6.52 1.31 -0.60
C TRP A 254 -6.25 0.98 -2.08
N SER A 255 -5.74 1.96 -2.85
CA SER A 255 -5.57 1.83 -4.28
C SER A 255 -4.76 0.62 -4.77
N PRO A 256 -3.62 0.20 -4.17
CA PRO A 256 -2.86 -0.94 -4.67
C PRO A 256 -3.45 -2.30 -4.30
N LEU A 257 -4.45 -2.36 -3.43
CA LEU A 257 -4.94 -3.63 -2.90
C LEU A 257 -5.81 -4.34 -3.93
N CYS A 258 -5.52 -5.62 -4.16
CA CYS A 258 -6.27 -6.49 -5.04
C CYS A 258 -6.30 -7.91 -4.46
N HIS A 259 -7.43 -8.29 -3.85
CA HIS A 259 -7.63 -9.61 -3.24
C HIS A 259 -9.14 -9.91 -3.17
N PRO A 260 -9.59 -11.16 -3.41
CA PRO A 260 -11.02 -11.51 -3.40
C PRO A 260 -11.74 -11.17 -2.08
N ASN A 261 -11.03 -11.21 -0.95
CA ASN A 261 -11.58 -10.91 0.37
C ASN A 261 -11.23 -9.50 0.90
N ILE A 262 -10.81 -8.58 0.03
CA ILE A 262 -10.64 -7.16 0.35
C ILE A 262 -11.51 -6.34 -0.60
N ILE A 263 -12.28 -5.39 -0.07
CA ILE A 263 -13.09 -4.51 -0.93
C ILE A 263 -12.19 -3.75 -1.91
N GLN A 264 -12.52 -3.77 -3.20
CA GLN A 264 -11.70 -3.11 -4.21
C GLN A 264 -12.07 -1.63 -4.35
N LEU A 265 -11.07 -0.74 -4.36
CA LEU A 265 -11.23 0.63 -4.84
C LEU A 265 -11.35 0.61 -6.37
N GLN A 266 -12.54 0.91 -6.89
CA GLN A 266 -12.81 0.96 -8.32
C GLN A 266 -12.36 2.29 -8.95
N GLY A 267 -12.27 3.34 -8.14
CA GLY A 267 -11.74 4.62 -8.55
C GLY A 267 -12.07 5.73 -7.55
N ILE A 268 -11.74 6.94 -7.94
CA ILE A 268 -11.93 8.17 -7.17
C ILE A 268 -12.50 9.21 -8.14
N ASN A 269 -13.39 10.07 -7.66
CA ASN A 269 -13.64 11.33 -8.32
C ASN A 269 -13.24 12.45 -7.36
N ASP A 270 -12.54 13.48 -7.84
CA ASP A 270 -11.96 14.52 -6.99
C ASP A 270 -12.90 15.72 -6.76
N ASN A 271 -14.07 15.77 -7.41
CA ASN A 271 -14.94 16.95 -7.40
C ASN A 271 -16.46 16.67 -7.45
N PHE A 272 -16.89 15.43 -7.22
CA PHE A 272 -18.27 14.99 -7.47
C PHE A 272 -19.31 15.66 -6.55
N PHE A 273 -19.01 15.77 -5.25
CA PHE A 273 -19.95 16.31 -4.26
C PHE A 273 -19.73 17.81 -4.05
N ASN A 274 -20.25 18.63 -4.96
CA ASN A 274 -20.07 20.09 -4.95
C ASN A 274 -18.59 20.53 -4.88
N GLY A 275 -17.72 19.85 -5.63
CA GLY A 275 -16.27 20.12 -5.61
C GLY A 275 -15.47 19.29 -4.61
N ALA A 276 -16.11 18.42 -3.83
CA ALA A 276 -15.42 17.53 -2.89
C ALA A 276 -15.22 16.10 -3.45
N PRO A 277 -14.15 15.40 -3.02
CA PRO A 277 -13.82 14.08 -3.54
C PRO A 277 -14.73 12.96 -3.01
N CYS A 278 -14.75 11.84 -3.72
CA CYS A 278 -15.32 10.59 -3.27
C CYS A 278 -14.53 9.37 -3.77
N MET A 279 -14.52 8.32 -2.94
CA MET A 279 -13.98 7.01 -3.27
C MET A 279 -15.13 6.09 -3.73
N ILE A 280 -14.85 5.27 -4.75
CA ILE A 280 -15.85 4.45 -5.44
C ILE A 280 -15.50 2.98 -5.22
N SER A 281 -16.47 2.20 -4.76
CA SER A 281 -16.35 0.75 -4.52
C SER A 281 -17.64 0.03 -4.90
N PRO A 282 -17.63 -1.32 -5.04
CA PRO A 282 -18.87 -2.07 -5.21
C PRO A 282 -19.90 -1.77 -4.13
N LEU A 283 -21.18 -1.67 -4.49
CA LEU A 283 -22.26 -1.52 -3.51
C LEU A 283 -22.59 -2.88 -2.89
N LEU A 284 -22.10 -3.11 -1.67
CA LEU A 284 -22.30 -4.35 -0.92
C LEU A 284 -23.00 -4.09 0.42
N ASP A 285 -23.55 -5.14 1.02
CA ASP A 285 -24.21 -5.08 2.32
C ASP A 285 -23.24 -5.46 3.45
N GLU A 286 -23.40 -4.85 4.62
CA GLU A 286 -22.58 -5.16 5.81
C GLU A 286 -22.96 -6.52 6.40
N LEU A 287 -21.95 -7.33 6.69
CA LEU A 287 -22.08 -8.69 7.23
C LEU A 287 -22.96 -8.71 8.49
N LEU A 288 -22.68 -7.82 9.45
CA LEU A 288 -23.43 -7.78 10.69
C LEU A 288 -24.91 -7.40 10.48
N LYS A 289 -25.21 -6.56 9.48
CA LYS A 289 -26.59 -6.23 9.12
C LYS A 289 -27.31 -7.43 8.51
N ILE A 290 -26.64 -8.21 7.66
CA ILE A 290 -27.16 -9.45 7.08
C ILE A 290 -27.53 -10.42 8.20
N ILE A 291 -26.58 -10.74 9.10
CA ILE A 291 -26.79 -11.67 10.21
C ILE A 291 -27.96 -11.21 11.10
N LYS A 292 -27.99 -9.93 11.49
CA LYS A 292 -29.06 -9.36 12.33
C LYS A 292 -30.43 -9.38 11.63
N ALA A 293 -30.48 -9.14 10.32
CA ALA A 293 -31.72 -9.18 9.56
C ALA A 293 -32.27 -10.61 9.44
N SER A 294 -31.40 -11.58 9.13
CA SER A 294 -31.72 -13.01 9.06
C SER A 294 -32.25 -13.54 10.40
N ARG A 295 -31.62 -13.16 11.52
CA ARG A 295 -32.09 -13.49 12.88
C ARG A 295 -33.52 -13.01 13.13
N ARG A 296 -33.86 -11.78 12.74
CA ARG A 296 -35.22 -11.21 12.95
C ARG A 296 -36.29 -11.97 12.18
N LYS A 297 -35.92 -12.65 11.09
CA LYS A 297 -36.82 -13.48 10.28
C LYS A 297 -36.90 -14.93 10.76
N GLY A 298 -36.07 -15.33 11.72
CA GLY A 298 -35.94 -16.73 12.16
C GLY A 298 -35.11 -17.61 11.22
N GLU A 299 -34.42 -16.99 10.24
CA GLU A 299 -33.64 -17.66 9.18
C GLU A 299 -32.16 -17.46 9.44
N TYR A 300 -31.67 -17.81 10.63
CA TYR A 300 -30.26 -17.58 10.98
C TYR A 300 -29.32 -18.35 10.03
N PRO A 301 -28.19 -17.75 9.59
CA PRO A 301 -27.23 -18.42 8.73
C PRO A 301 -26.79 -19.78 9.30
N GLU A 302 -26.64 -20.76 8.43
CA GLU A 302 -26.12 -22.07 8.82
C GLU A 302 -24.66 -21.95 9.29
N THR A 303 -24.23 -22.86 10.15
CA THR A 303 -22.85 -22.86 10.69
C THR A 303 -21.80 -22.90 9.58
N ALA A 304 -22.06 -23.62 8.48
CA ALA A 304 -21.17 -23.67 7.32
C ALA A 304 -20.98 -22.28 6.67
N GLN A 305 -22.05 -21.48 6.59
CA GLN A 305 -22.00 -20.13 6.05
C GLN A 305 -21.18 -19.19 6.95
N LEU A 306 -21.42 -19.25 8.27
CA LEU A 306 -20.63 -18.48 9.26
C LEU A 306 -19.14 -18.81 9.15
N ASN A 307 -18.83 -20.09 9.02
CA ASN A 307 -17.48 -20.62 8.88
C ASN A 307 -16.78 -20.16 7.61
N ASN A 308 -17.50 -20.10 6.48
CA ASN A 308 -16.98 -19.57 5.22
C ASN A 308 -16.65 -18.08 5.33
N TRP A 309 -17.52 -17.27 5.96
CA TRP A 309 -17.21 -15.86 6.20
C TRP A 309 -15.97 -15.67 7.09
N ILE A 310 -15.79 -16.50 8.12
CA ILE A 310 -14.59 -16.48 8.97
C ILE A 310 -13.33 -16.81 8.15
N LEU A 311 -13.40 -17.83 7.29
CA LEU A 311 -12.31 -18.20 6.38
C LEU A 311 -11.95 -17.04 5.45
N ASP A 312 -12.95 -16.44 4.80
CA ASP A 312 -12.80 -15.28 3.91
C ASP A 312 -12.13 -14.09 4.60
N ILE A 313 -12.62 -13.71 5.79
CA ILE A 313 -12.06 -12.60 6.57
C ILE A 313 -10.60 -12.90 6.95
N SER A 314 -10.30 -14.14 7.34
CA SER A 314 -8.93 -14.54 7.68
C SER A 314 -7.98 -14.45 6.48
N ALA A 315 -8.45 -14.79 5.27
CA ALA A 315 -7.70 -14.65 4.03
C ALA A 315 -7.42 -13.18 3.70
N GLY A 316 -8.45 -12.33 3.80
CA GLY A 316 -8.31 -10.88 3.58
C GLY A 316 -7.31 -10.25 4.55
N LEU A 317 -7.42 -10.54 5.84
CA LEU A 317 -6.51 -9.98 6.84
C LEU A 317 -5.08 -10.52 6.71
N ALA A 318 -4.92 -11.81 6.37
CA ALA A 318 -3.60 -12.38 6.05
C ALA A 318 -2.96 -11.68 4.84
N TYR A 319 -3.75 -11.35 3.81
CA TYR A 319 -3.30 -10.56 2.67
C TYR A 319 -2.83 -9.16 3.10
N LEU A 320 -3.61 -8.42 3.92
CA LEU A 320 -3.18 -7.11 4.43
C LEU A 320 -1.85 -7.20 5.19
N HIS A 321 -1.73 -8.18 6.10
CA HIS A 321 -0.51 -8.38 6.89
C HIS A 321 0.69 -8.74 6.01
N SER A 322 0.49 -9.51 4.93
CA SER A 322 1.54 -9.81 3.94
C SER A 322 2.04 -8.56 3.21
N ARG A 323 1.15 -7.58 3.01
CA ARG A 323 1.46 -6.24 2.46
C ARG A 323 1.90 -5.24 3.54
N ARG A 324 2.20 -5.74 4.75
CA ARG A 324 2.63 -4.96 5.92
C ARG A 324 1.61 -3.91 6.38
N ILE A 325 0.33 -4.10 6.06
CA ILE A 325 -0.76 -3.22 6.46
C ILE A 325 -1.41 -3.76 7.72
N ILE A 326 -1.48 -2.92 8.75
CA ILE A 326 -2.31 -3.13 9.93
C ILE A 326 -3.66 -2.46 9.65
N HIS A 327 -4.75 -3.20 9.82
CA HIS A 327 -6.11 -2.71 9.60
C HIS A 327 -6.51 -1.70 10.67
N GLY A 328 -6.31 -2.04 11.94
CA GLY A 328 -6.45 -1.12 13.06
C GLY A 328 -7.86 -0.84 13.57
N ASP A 329 -8.90 -1.17 12.79
CA ASP A 329 -10.32 -1.09 13.20
C ASP A 329 -11.16 -2.27 12.68
N LEU A 330 -10.65 -3.50 12.83
CA LEU A 330 -11.39 -4.67 12.36
C LEU A 330 -12.57 -4.99 13.29
N ARG A 331 -13.78 -5.00 12.72
CA ARG A 331 -15.05 -5.36 13.37
C ARG A 331 -16.06 -5.82 12.34
N ALA A 332 -17.13 -6.51 12.74
CA ALA A 332 -18.07 -7.08 11.77
C ALA A 332 -18.86 -6.03 10.96
N ASP A 333 -18.95 -4.78 11.42
CA ASP A 333 -19.50 -3.66 10.63
C ASP A 333 -18.59 -3.28 9.44
N ASN A 334 -17.28 -3.52 9.57
CA ASN A 334 -16.28 -3.24 8.55
C ASN A 334 -16.01 -4.46 7.66
N VAL A 335 -16.93 -5.43 7.64
CA VAL A 335 -16.93 -6.56 6.72
C VAL A 335 -18.18 -6.48 5.86
N LEU A 336 -17.99 -6.52 4.55
CA LEU A 336 -19.05 -6.50 3.55
C LEU A 336 -19.21 -7.89 2.94
N VAL A 337 -20.40 -8.20 2.40
CA VAL A 337 -20.67 -9.46 1.73
C VAL A 337 -21.13 -9.20 0.31
N ASP A 338 -20.54 -9.91 -0.65
CA ASP A 338 -20.92 -9.81 -2.04
C ASP A 338 -22.15 -10.68 -2.39
N LYS A 339 -22.62 -10.58 -3.63
CA LYS A 339 -23.78 -11.35 -4.12
C LYS A 339 -23.56 -12.87 -4.17
N ASN A 340 -22.30 -13.31 -4.10
CA ASN A 340 -21.91 -14.72 -4.08
C ASN A 340 -21.65 -15.21 -2.66
N ASP A 341 -22.03 -14.41 -1.65
CA ASP A 341 -21.87 -14.71 -0.23
C ASP A 341 -20.41 -14.74 0.26
N VAL A 342 -19.51 -14.09 -0.49
CA VAL A 342 -18.09 -13.94 -0.11
C VAL A 342 -17.95 -12.75 0.84
N ALA A 343 -17.20 -12.93 1.93
CA ALA A 343 -16.89 -11.83 2.85
C ALA A 343 -15.64 -11.04 2.40
N LEU A 344 -15.73 -9.71 2.48
CA LEU A 344 -14.68 -8.77 2.10
C LEU A 344 -14.42 -7.80 3.25
N VAL A 345 -13.16 -7.72 3.70
CA VAL A 345 -12.73 -6.72 4.68
C VAL A 345 -12.73 -5.34 4.02
N ALA A 346 -13.26 -4.35 4.73
CA ALA A 346 -13.45 -2.99 4.27
C ALA A 346 -13.02 -1.95 5.32
N ASP A 347 -13.00 -0.68 4.90
CA ASP A 347 -12.68 0.49 5.72
C ASP A 347 -11.23 0.58 6.22
N LEU A 348 -10.35 1.09 5.36
CA LEU A 348 -8.94 1.32 5.64
C LEU A 348 -8.65 2.72 6.19
N GLY A 349 -9.68 3.44 6.66
CA GLY A 349 -9.55 4.81 7.16
C GLY A 349 -8.60 4.94 8.37
N LEU A 350 -8.39 3.86 9.12
CA LEU A 350 -7.46 3.78 10.25
C LEU A 350 -6.24 2.88 9.96
N ALA A 351 -6.09 2.42 8.73
CA ALA A 351 -5.01 1.50 8.35
C ALA A 351 -3.66 2.22 8.23
N PHE A 352 -2.57 1.47 8.45
CA PHE A 352 -1.22 1.99 8.32
C PHE A 352 -0.20 0.89 8.04
N PHE A 353 0.95 1.29 7.51
CA PHE A 353 2.06 0.38 7.28
C PHE A 353 2.84 0.15 8.56
N ALA A 354 3.14 -1.11 8.89
CA ALA A 354 4.11 -1.43 9.94
C ALA A 354 5.52 -1.15 9.41
N ASP A 355 6.20 -0.14 9.94
CA ASP A 355 7.59 0.18 9.60
C ASP A 355 8.56 -0.50 10.59
N PRO A 356 9.40 -1.46 10.16
CA PRO A 356 10.40 -2.10 11.02
C PRO A 356 11.62 -1.22 11.30
N ASN A 357 11.85 -0.18 10.49
CA ASN A 357 13.11 0.54 10.45
C ASN A 357 12.96 2.05 10.76
N SER A 358 11.75 2.51 11.08
CA SER A 358 11.46 3.88 11.49
C SER A 358 11.88 4.95 10.47
N TRP A 359 12.05 4.59 9.19
CA TRP A 359 12.38 5.56 8.14
C TRP A 359 11.21 6.50 7.85
N LEU A 360 10.01 6.09 8.25
CA LEU A 360 8.78 6.83 8.13
C LEU A 360 8.35 7.30 9.53
N PRO A 361 7.90 8.56 9.68
CA PRO A 361 7.20 8.95 10.88
C PRO A 361 6.00 8.00 11.05
N ASN A 362 5.93 7.31 12.19
CA ASN A 362 4.71 6.63 12.62
C ASN A 362 3.63 7.71 12.71
N PHE A 363 2.83 7.84 11.65
CA PHE A 363 1.75 8.82 11.62
C PHE A 363 0.58 8.27 12.45
N GLU A 364 0.71 8.64 13.73
CA GLU A 364 -0.34 8.99 14.69
C GLU A 364 -0.84 7.89 15.60
N ALA A 365 -0.75 8.19 16.90
CA ALA A 365 -1.66 7.67 17.90
C ALA A 365 -3.08 7.91 17.40
N VAL A 366 -3.77 6.87 16.95
CA VAL A 366 -5.21 7.00 16.74
C VAL A 366 -5.82 7.09 18.14
N ASP A 367 -6.15 8.32 18.51
CA ASP A 367 -6.95 8.63 19.69
C ASP A 367 -8.28 7.88 19.55
N GLY A 368 -8.42 6.83 20.34
CA GLY A 368 -9.54 5.92 20.26
C GLY A 368 -10.09 5.72 21.65
N GLN A 369 -11.38 6.01 21.82
CA GLN A 369 -12.06 5.53 23.01
C GLN A 369 -11.93 4.00 23.09
N PRO A 370 -11.85 3.43 24.30
CA PRO A 370 -11.82 1.98 24.48
C PRO A 370 -12.96 1.31 23.72
N SER A 371 -12.60 0.40 22.81
CA SER A 371 -13.54 -0.35 21.98
C SER A 371 -13.55 -1.82 22.43
N PRO A 372 -14.71 -2.52 22.40
CA PRO A 372 -14.80 -3.94 22.74
C PRO A 372 -13.78 -4.82 21.99
N TRP A 373 -13.53 -4.52 20.71
CA TRP A 373 -12.61 -5.22 19.82
C TRP A 373 -11.14 -4.88 20.04
N HIS A 374 -10.82 -3.85 20.83
CA HIS A 374 -9.42 -3.56 21.17
C HIS A 374 -8.83 -4.68 22.02
N ALA A 375 -7.61 -5.07 21.68
CA ALA A 375 -6.82 -6.00 22.46
C ALA A 375 -6.52 -5.44 23.88
N PRO A 376 -6.26 -6.29 24.89
CA PRO A 376 -6.02 -5.85 26.27
C PRO A 376 -4.92 -4.80 26.39
N GLU A 377 -3.82 -4.93 25.63
CA GLU A 377 -2.71 -3.99 25.61
C GLU A 377 -3.08 -2.59 25.07
N LEU A 378 -4.17 -2.48 24.29
CA LEU A 378 -4.72 -1.20 23.83
C LEU A 378 -5.70 -0.57 24.84
N LYS A 379 -6.13 -1.33 25.86
CA LYS A 379 -7.06 -0.89 26.91
C LYS A 379 -6.30 -0.50 28.19
N ASP A 380 -5.20 -1.21 28.49
CA ASP A 380 -4.40 -1.08 29.72
C ASP A 380 -3.25 -0.08 29.62
N SER A 381 -3.29 0.92 28.72
CA SER A 381 -2.27 1.96 28.68
C SER A 381 -2.36 2.86 29.93
N LEU A 382 -1.68 2.42 31.00
CA LEU A 382 -1.47 3.15 32.26
C LEU A 382 -0.84 4.54 32.02
N ASP A 383 -0.16 4.68 30.89
CA ASP A 383 0.42 5.93 30.42
C ASP A 383 -0.29 6.41 29.14
N ARG A 384 -1.31 7.25 29.32
CA ARG A 384 -2.01 7.93 28.22
C ARG A 384 -1.12 8.91 27.45
N SER A 385 0.13 9.15 27.88
CA SER A 385 1.08 10.00 27.17
C SER A 385 1.82 9.26 26.05
N ARG A 386 1.72 7.92 26.01
CA ARG A 386 2.30 7.10 24.93
C ARG A 386 1.22 6.76 23.90
N PRO A 387 1.49 6.91 22.59
CA PRO A 387 0.60 6.45 21.53
C PRO A 387 0.15 5.01 21.76
N LEU A 388 -1.16 4.75 21.63
CA LEU A 388 -1.68 3.40 21.52
C LEU A 388 -1.18 2.79 20.20
N GLU A 389 -0.16 1.94 20.26
CA GLU A 389 0.42 1.30 19.09
C GLU A 389 -0.42 0.09 18.69
N ARG A 390 -1.20 0.26 17.62
CA ARG A 390 -1.80 -0.86 16.90
C ARG A 390 -0.68 -1.69 16.26
N THR A 391 -0.87 -3.01 16.20
CA THR A 391 0.10 -3.96 15.66
C THR A 391 -0.62 -5.06 14.88
N PHE A 392 0.13 -5.92 14.18
CA PHE A 392 -0.46 -7.12 13.61
C PHE A 392 -1.14 -7.99 14.68
N ALA A 393 -0.58 -8.06 15.90
CA ALA A 393 -1.17 -8.82 17.00
C ALA A 393 -2.48 -8.22 17.52
N THR A 394 -2.66 -6.89 17.43
CA THR A 394 -3.94 -6.27 17.80
C THR A 394 -5.02 -6.58 16.76
N ASP A 395 -4.67 -6.67 15.47
CA ASP A 395 -5.59 -7.13 14.42
C ASP A 395 -5.98 -8.60 14.59
N VAL A 396 -5.05 -9.46 15.00
CA VAL A 396 -5.33 -10.89 15.29
C VAL A 396 -6.36 -11.01 16.42
N PHE A 397 -6.22 -10.21 17.48
CA PHE A 397 -7.21 -10.18 18.55
C PHE A 397 -8.58 -9.68 18.06
N ALA A 398 -8.59 -8.61 17.24
CA ALA A 398 -9.80 -8.08 16.66
C ALA A 398 -10.50 -9.09 15.73
N PHE A 399 -9.73 -9.89 14.98
CA PHE A 399 -10.25 -11.02 14.20
C PHE A 399 -10.95 -12.06 15.09
N GLY A 400 -10.31 -12.43 16.22
CA GLY A 400 -10.94 -13.31 17.20
C GLY A 400 -12.27 -12.74 17.73
N CYS A 401 -12.31 -11.43 18.00
CA CYS A 401 -13.55 -10.73 18.39
C CYS A 401 -14.62 -10.80 17.29
N VAL A 402 -14.26 -10.56 16.03
CA VAL A 402 -15.20 -10.66 14.89
C VAL A 402 -15.79 -12.06 14.77
N CYS A 403 -15.01 -13.12 15.00
CA CYS A 403 -15.52 -14.48 14.99
C CYS A 403 -16.59 -14.70 16.08
N LEU A 404 -16.40 -14.12 17.27
CA LEU A 404 -17.44 -14.12 18.31
C LEU A 404 -18.69 -13.36 17.87
N GLU A 405 -18.54 -12.22 17.19
CA GLU A 405 -19.69 -11.44 16.70
C GLU A 405 -20.48 -12.17 15.62
N ILE A 406 -19.79 -12.83 14.69
CA ILE A 406 -20.41 -13.60 13.62
C ILE A 406 -21.30 -14.69 14.22
N TYR A 407 -20.78 -15.44 15.21
CA TYR A 407 -21.53 -16.50 15.86
C TYR A 407 -22.63 -16.00 16.78
N THR A 408 -22.38 -14.96 17.59
CA THR A 408 -23.33 -14.54 18.63
C THR A 408 -24.30 -13.48 18.15
N SER A 409 -23.96 -12.73 17.09
CA SER A 409 -24.66 -11.52 16.62
C SER A 409 -24.69 -10.36 17.61
N HIS A 410 -23.79 -10.39 18.60
CA HIS A 410 -23.63 -9.39 19.65
C HIS A 410 -22.18 -8.92 19.70
N PRO A 411 -21.91 -7.73 20.25
CA PRO A 411 -20.56 -7.29 20.57
C PRO A 411 -19.76 -8.37 21.32
N PRO A 412 -18.44 -8.47 21.08
CA PRO A 412 -17.62 -9.48 21.70
C PRO A 412 -17.69 -9.35 23.23
N PHE A 413 -17.77 -10.48 23.91
CA PHE A 413 -17.79 -10.60 25.38
C PHE A 413 -19.02 -10.02 26.11
N GLU A 414 -20.05 -9.50 25.42
CA GLU A 414 -21.24 -8.89 26.07
C GLU A 414 -21.92 -9.84 27.08
N ASN A 415 -21.94 -11.14 26.79
CA ASN A 415 -22.60 -12.16 27.63
C ASN A 415 -21.64 -12.94 28.55
N ARG A 416 -20.35 -12.59 28.61
CA ARG A 416 -19.38 -13.29 29.47
C ARG A 416 -19.41 -12.74 30.89
N LYS A 417 -20.41 -13.17 31.67
CA LYS A 417 -20.31 -13.08 33.14
C LYS A 417 -19.25 -14.07 33.63
N SER A 418 -18.50 -13.64 34.63
CA SER A 418 -17.20 -14.13 35.09
C SER A 418 -17.18 -15.54 35.73
N ASP A 419 -17.74 -16.55 35.07
CA ASP A 419 -17.64 -17.94 35.54
C ASP A 419 -16.74 -18.77 34.63
N LYS A 420 -15.53 -19.08 35.11
CA LYS A 420 -14.49 -19.84 34.40
C LYS A 420 -14.81 -21.34 34.26
N THR A 421 -15.98 -21.79 34.74
CA THR A 421 -16.39 -23.21 34.74
C THR A 421 -17.32 -23.60 33.60
N VAL A 422 -17.77 -22.65 32.78
CA VAL A 422 -18.69 -22.86 31.64
C VAL A 422 -17.89 -22.90 30.33
N ASP A 423 -18.29 -23.78 29.42
CA ASP A 423 -17.80 -23.80 28.03
C ASP A 423 -17.93 -22.39 27.42
N LEU A 424 -16.79 -21.75 27.14
CA LEU A 424 -16.73 -20.35 26.69
C LEU A 424 -16.95 -20.22 25.17
N ARG A 425 -17.20 -21.33 24.47
CA ARG A 425 -17.46 -21.36 23.02
C ARG A 425 -18.69 -20.51 22.68
N PRO A 426 -18.58 -19.66 21.64
CA PRO A 426 -19.73 -18.90 21.19
C PRO A 426 -20.78 -19.87 20.62
N THR A 427 -22.04 -19.55 20.91
CA THR A 427 -23.21 -20.28 20.44
C THR A 427 -24.10 -19.33 19.65
N THR A 428 -24.66 -19.79 18.55
CA THR A 428 -25.59 -19.00 17.75
C THR A 428 -26.89 -18.73 18.51
N PRO A 429 -27.68 -17.71 18.10
CA PRO A 429 -29.02 -17.50 18.66
C PRO A 429 -29.95 -18.71 18.53
N LEU A 430 -29.64 -19.68 17.67
CA LEU A 430 -30.38 -20.94 17.53
C LEU A 430 -29.80 -22.11 18.35
N GLY A 431 -28.76 -21.88 19.15
CA GLY A 431 -28.16 -22.91 20.00
C GLY A 431 -27.06 -23.74 19.33
N GLN A 432 -26.57 -23.34 18.14
CA GLN A 432 -25.46 -24.04 17.48
C GLN A 432 -24.12 -23.56 18.03
N THR A 433 -23.35 -24.47 18.63
CA THR A 433 -22.04 -24.15 19.20
C THR A 433 -20.95 -24.21 18.13
N MET A 434 -19.97 -23.31 18.21
CA MET A 434 -18.78 -23.35 17.37
C MET A 434 -18.03 -24.68 17.52
N ASP A 435 -17.50 -25.18 16.40
CA ASP A 435 -16.65 -26.38 16.38
C ASP A 435 -15.46 -26.22 17.35
N GLU A 436 -15.08 -27.31 18.01
CA GLU A 436 -14.01 -27.29 19.02
C GLU A 436 -12.66 -26.88 18.42
N ARG A 437 -12.30 -27.39 17.24
CA ARG A 437 -11.03 -27.07 16.58
C ARG A 437 -11.01 -25.64 16.08
N LEU A 438 -12.14 -25.15 15.55
CA LEU A 438 -12.26 -23.74 15.21
C LEU A 438 -12.12 -22.86 16.46
N TRP A 439 -12.74 -23.27 17.57
CA TRP A 439 -12.62 -22.54 18.84
C TRP A 439 -11.20 -22.53 19.40
N GLU A 440 -10.43 -23.60 19.29
CA GLU A 440 -9.01 -23.62 19.68
C GLU A 440 -8.20 -22.56 18.91
N ILE A 441 -8.44 -22.45 17.60
CA ILE A 441 -7.80 -21.43 16.74
C ILE A 441 -8.23 -20.02 17.18
N ILE A 442 -9.54 -19.76 17.29
CA ILE A 442 -10.06 -18.44 17.67
C ILE A 442 -9.65 -18.07 19.11
N GLY A 443 -9.63 -19.03 20.02
CA GLY A 443 -9.18 -18.87 21.39
C GLY A 443 -7.72 -18.43 21.47
N SER A 444 -6.84 -18.98 20.64
CA SER A 444 -5.43 -18.55 20.55
C SER A 444 -5.30 -17.10 20.05
N CYS A 445 -6.17 -16.66 19.13
CA CYS A 445 -6.21 -15.28 18.66
C CYS A 445 -6.62 -14.29 19.78
N LEU A 446 -7.42 -14.77 20.73
CA LEU A 446 -7.94 -14.00 21.87
C LEU A 446 -7.03 -14.01 23.10
N SER A 447 -5.78 -14.47 22.98
CA SER A 447 -4.82 -14.48 24.10
C SER A 447 -4.57 -13.06 24.63
N ASP A 448 -4.46 -12.92 25.96
CA ASP A 448 -4.14 -11.64 26.60
C ASP A 448 -2.75 -11.14 26.18
N SER A 449 -1.78 -12.06 26.04
CA SER A 449 -0.42 -11.74 25.61
C SER A 449 -0.33 -11.62 24.08
N PRO A 450 0.16 -10.50 23.52
CA PRO A 450 0.29 -10.33 22.08
C PRO A 450 1.23 -11.33 21.42
N THR A 451 2.26 -11.80 22.13
CA THR A 451 3.27 -12.75 21.59
C THR A 451 2.75 -14.18 21.48
N ASP A 452 1.68 -14.49 22.20
CA ASP A 452 1.09 -15.83 22.22
C ASP A 452 0.04 -15.99 21.12
N ARG A 453 -0.30 -14.89 20.42
CA ARG A 453 -1.24 -14.89 19.31
C ARG A 453 -0.52 -15.35 18.03
N PRO A 454 -1.12 -16.25 17.24
CA PRO A 454 -0.58 -16.64 15.94
C PRO A 454 -0.59 -15.46 14.95
N THR A 455 0.21 -15.57 13.89
CA THR A 455 0.10 -14.65 12.75
C THR A 455 -1.16 -14.93 11.93
N MET A 456 -1.71 -13.93 11.23
CA MET A 456 -2.89 -14.17 10.37
C MET A 456 -2.62 -15.16 9.23
N VAL A 457 -1.38 -15.31 8.79
CA VAL A 457 -0.98 -16.33 7.82
C VAL A 457 -1.12 -17.74 8.43
N GLU A 458 -0.74 -17.93 9.69
CA GLU A 458 -0.92 -19.21 10.40
C GLU A 458 -2.40 -19.47 10.67
N VAL A 459 -3.15 -18.46 11.12
CA VAL A 459 -4.60 -18.55 11.34
C VAL A 459 -5.32 -18.97 10.07
N PHE A 460 -5.10 -18.27 8.95
CA PHE A 460 -5.71 -18.60 7.66
C PHE A 460 -5.38 -20.04 7.24
N LYS A 461 -4.13 -20.50 7.40
CA LYS A 461 -3.74 -21.88 7.09
C LYS A 461 -4.47 -22.89 7.96
N MET A 462 -4.55 -22.66 9.28
CA MET A 462 -5.24 -23.56 10.20
C MET A 462 -6.74 -23.66 9.89
N ILE A 463 -7.40 -22.54 9.62
CA ILE A 463 -8.83 -22.51 9.27
C ILE A 463 -9.06 -23.16 7.89
N SER A 464 -8.18 -22.90 6.92
CA SER A 464 -8.28 -23.52 5.58
C SER A 464 -8.16 -25.04 5.62
N LEU A 465 -7.27 -25.58 6.47
CA LEU A 465 -7.15 -27.02 6.68
C LEU A 465 -8.44 -27.59 7.28
N LEU A 466 -8.98 -26.93 8.31
CA LEU A 466 -10.25 -27.32 8.92
C LEU A 466 -11.42 -27.24 7.92
N ALA A 467 -11.44 -26.22 7.06
CA ALA A 467 -12.47 -26.01 6.06
C ALA A 467 -12.53 -27.10 5.00
N SER A 468 -11.38 -27.71 4.68
CA SER A 468 -11.34 -28.87 3.77
C SER A 468 -12.11 -30.10 4.27
N GLU A 469 -12.46 -30.10 5.57
CA GLU A 469 -13.21 -31.17 6.23
C GLU A 469 -14.69 -30.81 6.47
N TRP A 470 -15.14 -29.58 6.16
CA TRP A 470 -16.54 -29.14 6.33
C TRP A 470 -17.50 -29.69 5.25
N SER A 471 -17.12 -30.77 4.57
CA SER A 471 -17.85 -31.41 3.47
C SER A 471 -19.21 -31.98 3.88
#